data_AF-A0AAW6SUH4-F1
#
_entry.id   AF-A0AAW6SUH4-F1
#
_cell.length_a   1.000
_cell.length_b   1.000
_cell.length_c   1.000
_cell.angle_alpha   90.00
_cell.angle_beta   90.00
_cell.angle_gamma   90.00
#
_symmetry.space_group_name_H-M   'P 1'
#
loop_
_entity.id
_entity.type
_entity.pdbx_description
1 polymer ?
#
loop_
_entity_poly.entity_id
_entity_poly.type
_entity_poly.pdbx_seq_one_letter_code
_entity_poly.pdbx_strand_id
1 'polypeptide(L)' 'MERLLNDTIESRRNDLINKLIENGHYKKDGKHLFELTLLDLEYEYYKITSKNHPHSGIDSIRWINFK' A
#
# COMPACT_ATOMS: atom_id res chain seq x y z
N MET A 1 -5.91 20.52 14.74
CA MET A 1 -5.44 19.12 14.90
C MET A 1 -5.50 18.31 13.60
N GLU A 2 -5.82 18.90 12.44
CA GLU A 2 -5.98 18.14 11.19
C GLU A 2 -4.66 17.87 10.44
N ARG A 3 -3.62 18.65 10.73
CA ARG A 3 -2.34 18.59 9.99
C ARG A 3 -1.53 17.31 10.23
N LEU A 4 -1.68 16.69 11.40
CA LEU A 4 -0.97 15.45 11.78
C LEU A 4 -1.50 14.21 11.04
N LEU A 5 -2.80 14.20 10.73
CA LEU A 5 -3.44 13.09 10.02
C LEU A 5 -3.00 13.05 8.57
N ASN A 6 -2.92 14.21 7.91
CA ASN A 6 -2.46 14.30 6.52
C ASN A 6 -1.01 13.86 6.38
N ASP A 7 -0.14 14.32 7.27
CA ASP A 7 1.30 13.95 7.28
C ASP A 7 1.50 12.44 7.46
N THR A 8 0.71 11.82 8.35
CA THR A 8 0.74 10.37 8.54
C THR A 8 0.30 9.61 7.29
N ILE A 9 -0.76 10.08 6.61
CA ILE A 9 -1.27 9.48 5.37
C ILE A 9 -0.24 9.61 4.24
N GLU A 10 0.37 10.80 4.09
CA GLU A 10 1.41 11.06 3.09
C GLU A 10 2.67 10.23 3.35
N SER A 11 3.11 10.13 4.61
CA SER A 11 4.24 9.30 5.01
C SER A 11 3.99 7.83 4.69
N ARG A 12 2.79 7.33 5.01
CA ARG A 12 2.38 5.95 4.72
C ARG A 12 2.28 5.67 3.21
N ARG A 13 1.82 6.66 2.44
CA ARG A 13 1.83 6.61 0.98
C ARG A 13 3.24 6.50 0.45
N ASN A 14 4.15 7.34 0.93
CA ASN A 14 5.53 7.36 0.48
C ASN A 14 6.26 6.05 0.85
N ASP A 15 5.98 5.49 2.03
CA ASP A 15 6.49 4.19 2.47
C ASP A 15 6.07 3.05 1.53
N LEU A 16 4.78 2.98 1.16
CA LEU A 16 4.28 2.00 0.19
C LEU A 16 4.93 2.16 -1.18
N ILE A 17 5.10 3.40 -1.64
CA ILE A 17 5.78 3.68 -2.91
C ILE A 17 7.22 3.18 -2.88
N ASN A 18 7.97 3.46 -1.82
CA ASN A 18 9.35 2.97 -1.67
C ASN A 18 9.40 1.44 -1.68
N LYS A 19 8.53 0.79 -0.92
CA LYS A 19 8.42 -0.68 -0.89
C LYS A 19 8.09 -1.29 -2.26
N LEU A 20 7.20 -0.65 -3.02
CA LEU A 20 6.85 -1.08 -4.38
C LEU A 20 8.04 -0.95 -5.33
N ILE A 21 8.77 0.17 -5.24
CA ILE A 21 10.01 0.43 -5.99
C ILE A 21 11.08 -0.62 -5.64
N GLU A 22 11.28 -0.94 -4.36
CA GLU A 22 12.22 -1.97 -3.91
C GLU A 22 11.88 -3.37 -4.44
N ASN A 23 10.58 -3.66 -4.59
CA ASN A 23 10.10 -4.91 -5.22
C ASN A 23 10.11 -4.86 -6.76
N GLY A 24 10.67 -3.81 -7.37
CA GLY A 24 10.78 -3.66 -8.82
C GLY A 24 9.50 -3.18 -9.52
N HIS A 25 8.48 -2.79 -8.76
CA HIS A 25 7.22 -2.24 -9.26
C HIS A 25 7.27 -0.71 -9.28
N TYR A 26 7.85 -0.14 -10.33
CA TYR A 26 7.97 1.33 -10.49
C TYR A 26 6.75 1.99 -11.13
N LYS A 27 5.94 1.21 -11.85
CA LYS A 27 4.81 1.67 -12.68
C LYS A 27 3.75 0.58 -12.70
N LYS A 28 2.47 0.97 -12.62
CA LYS A 28 1.36 0.04 -12.79
C LYS A 28 0.54 0.48 -13.99
N ASP A 29 0.39 -0.41 -14.96
CA ASP A 29 -0.46 -0.18 -16.14
C ASP A 29 -0.10 1.11 -16.91
N GLY A 30 1.19 1.44 -16.97
CA GLY A 30 1.68 2.68 -17.61
C GLY A 30 1.52 3.95 -16.77
N LYS A 31 0.96 3.88 -15.56
CA LYS A 31 0.83 4.99 -14.61
C LYS A 31 1.91 4.95 -13.54
N HIS A 32 2.34 6.11 -13.07
CA HIS A 32 3.30 6.22 -11.97
C HIS A 32 2.64 5.88 -10.63
N LEU A 33 3.43 5.35 -9.68
CA LEU A 33 2.94 5.06 -8.31
C LEU A 33 2.33 6.29 -7.60
N PHE A 34 2.82 7.48 -7.92
CA PHE A 34 2.29 8.76 -7.43
C PHE A 34 0.96 9.17 -8.07
N GLU A 35 0.56 8.53 -9.16
CA GLU A 35 -0.77 8.72 -9.76
C GLU A 35 -1.78 7.70 -9.21
N LEU A 36 -1.29 6.67 -8.50
CA LEU A 36 -2.12 5.68 -7.84
C LEU A 36 -2.63 6.21 -6.50
N THR A 37 -3.86 5.81 -6.18
CA THR A 37 -4.50 6.04 -4.88
C THR A 37 -3.83 5.17 -3.82
N LEU A 38 -3.85 5.61 -2.55
CA LEU A 38 -3.33 4.86 -1.42
C LEU A 38 -3.83 3.40 -1.40
N LEU A 39 -5.12 3.19 -1.68
CA LEU A 39 -5.74 1.87 -1.74
C LEU A 39 -5.09 0.96 -2.79
N ASP A 40 -4.73 1.52 -3.94
CA ASP A 40 -4.12 0.77 -5.04
C ASP A 40 -2.66 0.40 -4.71
N LEU A 41 -1.93 1.33 -4.08
CA LEU A 41 -0.58 1.07 -3.54
C LEU A 41 -0.60 -0.02 -2.47
N GLU A 42 -1.56 0.02 -1.53
CA GLU A 42 -1.74 -1.03 -0.51
C GLU A 42 -2.07 -2.38 -1.14
N TYR A 43 -2.96 -2.41 -2.14
CA TYR A 43 -3.32 -3.64 -2.82
C TYR A 43 -2.13 -4.27 -3.57
N GLU A 44 -1.34 -3.48 -4.29
CA GLU A 44 -0.15 -3.99 -4.97
C GLU A 44 0.89 -4.50 -3.97
N TYR A 45 1.15 -3.74 -2.91
CA TYR A 45 2.07 -4.17 -1.86
C TYR A 45 1.61 -5.46 -1.19
N TYR A 46 0.30 -5.58 -0.91
CA TYR A 46 -0.32 -6.80 -0.42
C TYR A 46 -0.15 -7.96 -1.40
N LYS A 47 -0.37 -7.74 -2.69
CA LYS A 47 -0.22 -8.78 -3.72
C LYS A 47 1.21 -9.29 -3.82
N ILE A 48 2.20 -8.41 -3.67
CA ILE A 48 3.63 -8.75 -3.69
C ILE A 48 4.04 -9.50 -2.42
N THR A 49 3.62 -9.02 -1.25
CA THR A 49 3.88 -9.69 0.03
C THR A 49 3.18 -11.05 0.13
N SER A 50 1.94 -11.14 -0.35
CA SER A 50 1.16 -12.39 -0.43
C SER A 50 1.78 -13.39 -1.41
N LYS A 51 2.30 -12.94 -2.57
CA LYS A 51 3.02 -13.80 -3.51
C LYS A 51 4.30 -14.41 -2.94
N ASN A 52 4.97 -13.72 -2.01
CA ASN A 52 6.17 -14.22 -1.34
C ASN A 52 5.85 -15.18 -0.18
N HIS A 53 4.59 -15.42 0.14
CA HIS A 53 4.19 -16.39 1.16
C HIS A 53 3.48 -17.59 0.51
N PRO A 54 4.16 -18.73 0.28
CA PRO A 54 3.58 -19.87 -0.44
C PRO A 54 2.40 -20.55 0.27
N HIS A 55 2.11 -20.21 1.54
CA HIS A 55 0.92 -20.68 2.23
C HIS A 55 0.66 -19.86 3.50
N SER A 56 -0.26 -18.88 3.48
CA SER A 56 -1.05 -18.55 4.68
C SER A 56 -2.29 -17.77 4.24
N GLY A 57 -3.45 -18.40 4.43
CA GLY A 57 -4.71 -17.76 4.15
C GLY A 57 -4.93 -16.58 5.07
N ILE A 58 -5.41 -15.48 4.51
CA ILE A 58 -6.34 -14.57 5.20
C ILE A 58 -5.80 -14.11 6.57
N ASP A 59 -4.57 -13.61 6.63
CA ASP A 59 -4.11 -12.96 7.86
C ASP A 59 -4.66 -11.53 7.91
N SER A 60 -5.89 -11.46 8.44
CA SER A 60 -6.39 -10.36 9.27
C SER A 60 -6.60 -9.00 8.60
N ILE A 61 -7.50 -8.91 7.63
CA ILE A 61 -8.19 -7.62 7.43
C ILE A 61 -9.20 -7.43 8.57
N ARG A 62 -8.73 -7.00 9.74
CA ARG A 62 -9.58 -6.25 10.67
C ARG A 62 -9.74 -4.86 10.09
N TRP A 63 -10.71 -4.71 9.18
CA TRP A 63 -11.33 -3.42 8.94
C TRP A 63 -11.85 -2.96 10.30
N ILE A 64 -11.12 -2.08 10.97
CA ILE A 64 -11.64 -1.44 12.17
C ILE A 64 -12.88 -0.67 11.75
N ASN A 65 -14.00 -1.19 12.24
CA ASN A 65 -15.35 -0.68 12.11
C ASN A 65 -15.38 0.86 12.20
N PHE A 66 -15.56 1.53 11.07
CA PHE A 66 -15.97 2.94 11.06
C PHE A 66 -17.40 2.97 11.64
N LYS A 67 -17.54 3.45 12.87
CA LYS A 67 -18.84 3.79 13.48
C LYS A 67 -19.00 5.30 13.46
#